data_AF-A0A0Q7M7R3-F1
#
_entry.id   AF-A0A0Q7M7R3-F1
#
_cell.length_a   1.000
_cell.length_b   1.000
_cell.length_c   1.000
_cell.angle_alpha   90.00
_cell.angle_beta   90.00
_cell.angle_gamma   90.00
#
_symmetry.space_group_name_H-M   'P 1'
#
loop_
_entity.id
_entity.type
_entity.pdbx_description
1 polymer ?
#
loop_
_entity_poly.entity_id
_entity_poly.type
_entity_poly.pdbx_seq_one_letter_code
_entity_poly.pdbx_strand_id
1 'polypeptide(L)'
;MTTISVARVRPAALDDDRLRALAESFRIDGDVVRTEEAFALVGKEATLVHGGPGNRLAGVTTLVDTVRGVAAADPEKDHPEPLPAEKALGVTAELAERFGLGPAVARSDGVRLESSIDAAVVHAVRFDGKERTRFAVKTDVRSRVTLDGIPVTGPRAGVNATFLDDDRPLRLMATTWDAVELHHEAELVEEGEALERVLEAARHRKDRRGTDLQVVSSVLAYWAAPYEGGADLLEPSWFIELAHPSDEFGNDGPKQLVRVGATR
;
A
#
# COMPACT_ATOMS: atom_id res chain seq x y z
N MET A 1 -17.83 -3.65 -27.10
CA MET A 1 -16.78 -2.74 -26.58
C MET A 1 -16.83 -2.88 -25.08
N THR A 2 -15.73 -3.28 -24.46
CA THR A 2 -15.66 -3.52 -23.01
C THR A 2 -15.55 -2.18 -22.30
N THR A 3 -16.40 -1.90 -21.32
CA THR A 3 -16.33 -0.69 -20.49
C THR A 3 -15.79 -1.02 -19.11
N ILE A 4 -15.21 -0.02 -18.45
CA ILE A 4 -14.72 -0.10 -17.09
C ILE A 4 -15.08 1.16 -16.31
N SER A 5 -15.40 0.99 -15.02
CA SER A 5 -15.70 2.11 -14.12
C SER A 5 -14.44 2.97 -13.91
N VAL A 6 -14.63 4.28 -13.81
CA VAL A 6 -13.68 5.18 -13.16
C VAL A 6 -14.39 5.69 -11.91
N ALA A 7 -13.76 5.51 -10.75
CA ALA A 7 -14.37 5.91 -9.48
C ALA A 7 -13.72 7.18 -8.93
N ARG A 8 -14.54 8.02 -8.31
CA ARG A 8 -14.09 9.18 -7.53
C ARG A 8 -14.00 8.80 -6.07
N VAL A 9 -12.88 9.16 -5.46
CA VAL A 9 -12.60 9.03 -4.04
C VAL A 9 -12.91 10.35 -3.34
N ARG A 10 -13.50 10.25 -2.15
CA ARG A 10 -13.61 11.36 -1.21
C ARG A 10 -12.76 11.03 0.02
N PRO A 11 -11.55 11.60 0.14
CA PRO A 11 -10.75 11.46 1.36
C PRO A 11 -11.49 12.05 2.55
N ALA A 12 -11.30 11.44 3.72
CA ALA A 12 -11.87 11.96 4.95
C ALA A 12 -11.35 13.36 5.27
N ALA A 13 -12.22 14.21 5.80
CA ALA A 13 -11.80 15.46 6.39
C ALA A 13 -10.90 15.21 7.62
N LEU A 14 -10.09 16.21 7.95
CA LEU A 14 -9.28 16.20 9.16
C LEU A 14 -10.19 16.23 10.40
N ASP A 15 -10.02 15.22 11.24
CA ASP A 15 -10.71 15.04 12.51
C ASP A 15 -9.66 14.94 13.62
N ASP A 16 -9.37 16.09 14.23
CA ASP A 16 -8.33 16.22 15.25
C ASP A 16 -8.62 15.35 16.49
N ASP A 17 -9.90 15.21 16.90
CA ASP A 17 -10.28 14.42 18.07
C ASP A 17 -10.03 12.93 17.83
N ARG A 18 -10.40 12.43 16.65
CA ARG A 18 -10.12 11.05 16.22
C ARG A 18 -8.62 10.78 16.13
N LEU A 19 -7.85 11.72 15.58
CA LEU A 19 -6.39 11.58 15.45
C LEU A 19 -5.68 11.63 16.81
N ARG A 20 -6.14 12.47 17.74
CA ARG A 20 -5.66 12.49 19.13
C ARG A 20 -6.00 11.20 19.86
N ALA A 21 -7.23 10.71 19.75
CA ALA A 21 -7.64 9.44 20.35
C ALA A 21 -6.83 8.24 19.79
N LEU A 22 -6.52 8.27 18.49
CA LEU A 22 -5.62 7.28 17.88
C LEU A 22 -4.20 7.37 18.47
N ALA A 23 -3.64 8.58 18.59
CA ALA A 23 -2.33 8.78 19.20
C ALA A 23 -2.30 8.35 20.68
N GLU A 24 -3.34 8.64 21.46
CA GLU A 24 -3.50 8.21 22.85
C GLU A 24 -3.55 6.68 22.97
N SER A 25 -4.19 5.99 22.02
CA SER A 25 -4.22 4.51 21.99
C SER A 25 -2.82 3.90 21.89
N PHE A 26 -1.87 4.64 21.30
CA PHE A 26 -0.46 4.26 21.19
C PHE A 26 0.44 4.97 22.19
N ARG A 27 -0.13 5.73 23.13
CA ARG A 27 0.59 6.48 24.18
C ARG A 27 1.60 7.47 23.60
N ILE A 28 1.28 8.07 22.45
CA ILE A 28 2.14 9.10 21.86
C ILE A 28 1.88 10.40 22.59
N ASP A 29 2.82 10.79 23.44
CA ASP A 29 2.86 12.09 24.08
C ASP A 29 3.87 12.99 23.37
N GLY A 30 3.44 14.17 22.93
CA GLY A 30 4.23 15.02 22.05
C GLY A 30 3.55 16.29 21.57
N ASP A 31 4.29 17.04 20.77
CA ASP A 31 3.84 18.32 20.23
C ASP A 31 2.91 18.11 19.03
N VAL A 32 1.79 18.83 19.03
CA VAL A 32 0.87 18.85 17.89
C VAL A 32 1.28 19.96 16.93
N VAL A 33 1.54 19.59 15.68
CA VAL A 33 1.77 20.49 14.56
C VAL A 33 0.60 20.37 13.60
N ARG A 34 -0.16 21.46 13.42
CA ARG A 34 -1.38 21.50 12.59
C ARG A 34 -1.27 22.60 11.55
N THR A 35 -1.60 22.27 10.29
CA THR A 35 -1.81 23.25 9.21
C THR A 35 -3.29 23.29 8.83
N GLU A 36 -3.69 23.71 7.64
CA GLU A 36 -5.07 23.47 7.16
C GLU A 36 -5.20 22.03 6.64
N GLU A 37 -4.17 21.55 5.93
CA GLU A 37 -4.17 20.29 5.16
C GLU A 37 -3.35 19.16 5.78
N ALA A 38 -2.90 19.29 7.02
CA ALA A 38 -2.17 18.24 7.71
C ALA A 38 -2.27 18.34 9.23
N PHE A 39 -2.18 17.19 9.86
CA PHE A 39 -2.02 17.01 11.30
C PHE A 39 -0.77 16.17 11.55
N ALA A 40 0.04 16.55 12.54
CA ALA A 40 1.10 15.72 13.06
C ALA A 40 1.14 15.81 14.58
N LEU A 41 1.36 14.68 15.24
CA LEU A 41 1.70 14.60 16.66
C LEU A 41 3.07 13.93 16.74
N VAL A 42 4.06 14.71 17.18
CA VAL A 42 5.46 14.30 17.21
C VAL A 42 5.87 14.04 18.65
N GLY A 43 5.82 12.76 19.04
CA GLY A 43 6.35 12.30 20.31
C GLY A 43 7.82 11.91 20.22
N LYS A 44 8.43 11.64 21.38
CA LYS A 44 9.81 11.16 21.45
C LYS A 44 9.97 9.74 20.92
N GLU A 45 8.98 8.90 21.16
CA GLU A 45 9.02 7.46 20.87
C GLU A 45 8.21 7.04 19.65
N ALA A 46 7.31 7.92 19.19
CA ALA A 46 6.50 7.68 18.01
C ALA A 46 6.03 8.99 17.40
N THR A 47 5.68 8.94 16.13
CA THR A 47 5.10 10.07 15.39
C THR A 47 3.88 9.61 14.64
N LEU A 48 2.80 10.39 14.73
CA LEU A 48 1.58 10.21 13.95
C LEU A 48 1.40 11.40 13.02
N VAL A 49 1.11 11.13 11.74
CA VAL A 49 0.89 12.14 10.70
C VAL A 49 -0.36 11.78 9.92
N HIS A 50 -1.17 12.78 9.57
CA HIS A 50 -2.30 12.63 8.66
C HIS A 50 -2.30 13.76 7.63
N GLY A 51 -2.47 13.39 6.36
CA GLY A 51 -2.66 14.35 5.28
C GLY A 51 -4.15 14.59 5.01
N GLY A 52 -4.60 15.84 5.08
CA GLY A 52 -5.95 16.23 4.68
C GLY A 52 -6.19 16.12 3.16
N PRO A 53 -7.43 16.31 2.70
CA PRO A 53 -7.85 16.04 1.32
C PRO A 53 -7.07 16.81 0.24
N GLY A 54 -6.56 18.01 0.52
CA GLY A 54 -5.79 18.83 -0.42
C GLY A 54 -4.30 18.51 -0.46
N ASN A 55 -3.80 17.65 0.42
CA ASN A 55 -2.40 17.23 0.46
C ASN A 55 -2.14 16.07 -0.52
N ARG A 56 -0.90 15.88 -0.99
CA ARG A 56 -0.48 14.69 -1.77
C ARG A 56 -0.82 13.36 -1.10
N LEU A 57 -0.86 13.34 0.23
CA LEU A 57 -1.22 12.17 1.03
C LEU A 57 -2.74 12.02 1.26
N ALA A 58 -3.58 12.95 0.79
CA ALA A 58 -5.05 12.95 0.78
C ALA A 58 -5.74 11.77 1.49
N GLY A 59 -5.93 11.92 2.81
CA GLY A 59 -6.59 10.94 3.67
C GLY A 59 -5.69 9.82 4.19
N VAL A 60 -4.36 9.88 4.05
CA VAL A 60 -3.45 8.88 4.62
C VAL A 60 -2.99 9.28 6.01
N THR A 61 -3.27 8.39 6.96
CA THR A 61 -2.71 8.36 8.31
C THR A 61 -1.48 7.47 8.33
N THR A 62 -0.36 7.98 8.84
CA THR A 62 0.87 7.21 9.08
C THR A 62 1.27 7.33 10.54
N LEU A 63 1.61 6.21 11.15
CA LEU A 63 2.28 6.14 12.46
C LEU A 63 3.61 5.41 12.29
N VAL A 64 4.64 5.93 12.94
CA VAL A 64 5.96 5.30 13.00
C VAL A 64 6.47 5.34 14.44
N ASP A 65 6.88 4.19 14.94
CA ASP A 65 7.68 4.07 16.16
C ASP A 65 9.12 4.48 15.83
N THR A 66 9.67 5.44 16.58
CA THR A 66 11.00 6.02 16.32
C THR A 66 12.10 5.38 17.16
N VAL A 67 11.75 4.48 18.08
CA VAL A 67 12.68 3.87 19.04
C VAL A 67 12.85 2.38 18.77
N ARG A 68 11.75 1.67 18.54
CA ARG A 68 11.77 0.25 18.23
C ARG A 68 12.00 0.03 16.75
N GLY A 69 12.72 -1.05 16.44
CA GLY A 69 13.00 -1.42 15.07
C GLY A 69 13.16 -2.92 14.92
N VAL A 70 12.90 -3.41 13.71
CA VAL A 70 13.03 -4.83 13.35
C VAL A 70 14.47 -5.33 13.56
N ALA A 71 15.47 -4.44 13.52
CA ALA A 71 16.87 -4.78 13.82
C ALA A 71 17.12 -5.18 15.28
N ALA A 72 16.19 -4.87 16.20
CA ALA A 72 16.25 -5.36 17.58
C ALA A 72 15.91 -6.86 17.69
N ALA A 73 15.37 -7.46 16.62
CA ALA A 73 15.12 -8.88 16.53
C ALA A 73 16.39 -9.66 16.21
N ASP A 74 17.22 -9.84 17.24
CA ASP A 74 18.41 -10.68 17.19
C ASP A 74 18.19 -11.95 18.04
N PRO A 75 18.19 -13.15 17.45
CA PRO A 75 17.98 -14.39 18.19
C PRO A 75 19.07 -14.67 19.26
N GLU A 76 20.22 -14.00 19.20
CA GLU A 76 21.26 -14.10 20.25
C GLU A 76 21.00 -13.19 21.46
N LYS A 77 19.96 -12.34 21.41
CA LYS A 77 19.68 -11.31 22.43
C LYS A 77 18.35 -11.51 23.17
N ASP A 78 17.90 -12.77 23.32
CA ASP A 78 16.58 -13.09 23.90
C ASP A 78 15.45 -12.26 23.27
N HIS A 79 15.39 -12.29 21.93
CA HIS A 79 14.35 -11.59 21.18
C HIS A 79 12.95 -12.14 21.50
N PRO A 80 11.98 -11.28 21.87
CA PRO A 80 10.59 -11.71 22.06
C PRO A 80 9.98 -12.22 20.76
N GLU A 81 9.20 -13.31 20.81
CA GLU A 81 8.51 -13.80 19.62
C GLU A 81 7.58 -12.73 19.03
N PRO A 82 7.48 -12.65 17.69
CA PRO A 82 6.64 -11.62 17.10
C PRO A 82 5.17 -11.86 17.39
N LEU A 83 4.40 -10.77 17.41
CA LEU A 83 2.96 -10.81 17.65
C LEU A 83 2.29 -11.83 16.71
N PRO A 84 1.55 -12.83 17.21
CA PRO A 84 0.92 -13.84 16.35
C PRO A 84 0.02 -13.21 15.28
N ALA A 85 0.01 -13.79 14.08
CA ALA A 85 -0.73 -13.24 12.92
C ALA A 85 -2.22 -13.00 13.20
N GLU A 86 -2.89 -13.93 13.87
CA GLU A 86 -4.31 -13.79 14.25
C GLU A 86 -4.54 -12.61 15.19
N LYS A 87 -3.63 -12.41 16.16
CA LYS A 87 -3.69 -11.27 17.09
C LYS A 87 -3.42 -9.95 16.38
N ALA A 88 -2.41 -9.88 15.52
CA ALA A 88 -2.11 -8.70 14.71
C ALA A 88 -3.28 -8.30 13.80
N LEU A 89 -3.97 -9.29 13.23
CA LEU A 89 -5.17 -9.10 12.43
C LEU A 89 -6.31 -8.51 13.27
N GLY A 90 -6.58 -9.09 14.44
CA GLY A 90 -7.61 -8.59 15.37
C GLY A 90 -7.36 -7.14 15.81
N VAL A 91 -6.14 -6.83 16.22
CA VAL A 91 -5.73 -5.46 16.60
C VAL A 91 -5.92 -4.50 15.43
N THR A 92 -5.47 -4.87 14.22
CA THR A 92 -5.59 -3.97 13.05
C THR A 92 -7.06 -3.76 12.65
N ALA A 93 -7.90 -4.79 12.74
CA ALA A 93 -9.33 -4.68 12.46
C ALA A 93 -10.03 -3.78 13.48
N GLU A 94 -9.73 -3.91 14.77
CA GLU A 94 -10.27 -3.03 15.82
C GLU A 94 -9.87 -1.57 15.60
N LEU A 95 -8.59 -1.32 15.27
CA LEU A 95 -8.10 0.03 14.96
C LEU A 95 -8.80 0.61 13.73
N ALA A 96 -8.99 -0.20 12.69
CA ALA A 96 -9.67 0.21 11.47
C ALA A 96 -11.13 0.61 11.74
N GLU A 97 -11.86 -0.22 12.50
CA GLU A 97 -13.25 0.06 12.85
C GLU A 97 -13.37 1.29 13.78
N ARG A 98 -12.62 1.30 14.89
CA ARG A 98 -12.73 2.33 15.93
C ARG A 98 -12.35 3.72 15.45
N PHE A 99 -11.35 3.82 14.58
CA PHE A 99 -10.83 5.10 14.10
C PHE A 99 -11.18 5.38 12.63
N GLY A 100 -12.07 4.59 12.04
CA GLY A 100 -12.46 4.73 10.64
C GLY A 100 -11.27 4.71 9.69
N LEU A 101 -10.32 3.79 9.92
CA LEU A 101 -9.18 3.59 9.04
C LEU A 101 -9.51 2.54 7.98
N GLY A 102 -8.91 2.71 6.81
CA GLY A 102 -9.26 1.99 5.61
C GLY A 102 -10.32 2.73 4.78
N PRO A 103 -10.56 2.24 3.57
CA PRO A 103 -11.64 2.76 2.76
C PRO A 103 -12.98 2.35 3.38
N ALA A 104 -13.90 3.31 3.57
CA ALA A 104 -15.26 2.96 3.96
C ALA A 104 -15.85 2.00 2.91
N VAL A 105 -16.33 0.85 3.35
CA VAL A 105 -16.98 -0.12 2.47
C VAL A 105 -18.21 0.55 1.87
N ALA A 106 -18.12 0.90 0.60
CA ALA A 106 -19.17 1.59 -0.13
C ALA A 106 -19.85 0.63 -1.11
N ARG A 107 -21.17 0.50 -0.98
CA ARG A 107 -22.06 0.04 -2.05
C ARG A 107 -22.87 1.25 -2.49
N SER A 108 -22.29 2.01 -3.39
CA SER A 108 -22.91 3.16 -4.04
C SER A 108 -23.48 2.71 -5.38
N ASP A 109 -24.50 3.39 -5.92
CA ASP A 109 -25.00 3.07 -7.26
C ASP A 109 -23.86 3.03 -8.29
N GLY A 110 -23.58 1.84 -8.84
CA GLY A 110 -22.63 1.63 -9.93
C GLY A 110 -21.21 1.16 -9.56
N VAL A 111 -20.82 1.11 -8.28
CA VAL A 111 -19.49 0.58 -7.86
C VAL A 111 -19.55 -0.22 -6.57
N ARG A 112 -18.76 -1.30 -6.49
CA ARG A 112 -18.64 -2.16 -5.31
C ARG A 112 -17.20 -2.17 -4.81
N LEU A 113 -16.96 -1.51 -3.68
CA LEU A 113 -15.68 -1.57 -2.99
C LEU A 113 -15.70 -2.66 -1.92
N GLU A 114 -14.70 -3.53 -1.92
CA GLU A 114 -14.53 -4.59 -0.92
C GLU A 114 -13.12 -4.53 -0.34
N SER A 115 -13.00 -4.90 0.93
CA SER A 115 -11.71 -4.98 1.60
C SER A 115 -11.62 -6.21 2.48
N SER A 116 -10.49 -6.90 2.44
CA SER A 116 -10.10 -7.92 3.42
C SER A 116 -8.75 -7.54 4.02
N ILE A 117 -8.44 -8.06 5.21
CA ILE A 117 -7.15 -7.86 5.86
C ILE A 117 -6.51 -9.22 6.06
N ASP A 118 -5.25 -9.36 5.69
CA ASP A 118 -4.43 -10.55 5.91
C ASP A 118 -3.23 -10.20 6.80
N ALA A 119 -2.76 -11.18 7.57
CA ALA A 119 -1.57 -11.05 8.41
C ALA A 119 -0.61 -12.21 8.18
N ALA A 120 0.69 -11.93 8.17
CA ALA A 120 1.72 -12.95 7.99
C ALA A 120 2.95 -12.67 8.86
N VAL A 121 3.48 -13.71 9.48
CA VAL A 121 4.76 -13.67 10.18
C VAL A 121 5.89 -13.66 9.15
N VAL A 122 6.71 -12.61 9.19
CA VAL A 122 7.86 -12.45 8.32
C VAL A 122 9.10 -13.03 8.99
N HIS A 123 9.85 -13.80 8.21
CA HIS A 123 11.07 -14.47 8.65
C HIS A 123 12.29 -13.81 8.01
N ALA A 124 13.35 -13.60 8.80
CA ALA A 124 14.67 -13.24 8.28
C ALA A 124 15.54 -14.49 8.19
N VAL A 125 16.61 -14.35 7.42
CA VAL A 125 17.69 -15.33 7.33
C VAL A 125 18.96 -14.67 7.83
N ARG A 126 19.59 -15.27 8.85
CA ARG A 126 20.95 -14.92 9.29
C ARG A 126 21.92 -15.95 8.75
N PHE A 127 23.06 -15.49 8.26
CA PHE A 127 24.19 -16.34 7.89
C PHE A 127 25.38 -15.99 8.78
N ASP A 128 25.85 -16.94 9.57
CA ASP A 128 26.97 -16.74 10.52
C ASP A 128 28.35 -17.07 9.91
N GLY A 129 28.39 -17.38 8.61
CA GLY A 129 29.59 -17.84 7.90
C GLY A 129 29.66 -19.36 7.74
N LYS A 130 28.81 -20.13 8.43
CA LYS A 130 28.72 -21.60 8.35
C LYS A 130 27.33 -22.07 7.97
N GLU A 131 26.31 -21.55 8.67
CA GLU A 131 24.93 -22.01 8.56
C GLU A 131 23.95 -20.85 8.34
N ARG A 132 22.85 -21.16 7.66
CA ARG A 132 21.73 -20.24 7.45
C ARG A 132 20.61 -20.60 8.40
N THR A 133 20.28 -19.67 9.29
CA THR A 133 19.19 -19.85 10.26
C THR A 133 18.05 -18.92 9.91
N ARG A 134 16.84 -19.48 9.84
CA ARG A 134 15.58 -18.72 9.70
C ARG A 134 14.98 -18.48 11.06
N PHE A 135 14.51 -17.27 11.29
CA PHE A 135 13.82 -16.90 12.53
C PHE A 135 12.72 -15.87 12.25
N ALA A 136 11.67 -15.90 13.05
CA ALA A 136 10.55 -14.98 12.96
C ALA A 136 10.95 -13.62 13.55
N VAL A 137 10.57 -12.53 12.87
CA VAL A 137 11.12 -11.19 13.15
C VAL A 137 10.05 -10.16 13.42
N LYS A 138 8.93 -10.25 12.70
CA LYS A 138 7.83 -9.30 12.77
C LYS A 138 6.58 -9.92 12.16
N THR A 139 5.45 -9.28 12.38
CA THR A 139 4.20 -9.64 11.73
C THR A 139 3.71 -8.45 10.92
N ASP A 140 3.54 -8.67 9.61
CA ASP A 140 3.00 -7.66 8.71
C ASP A 140 1.52 -7.95 8.46
N VAL A 141 0.72 -6.90 8.51
CA VAL A 141 -0.71 -6.89 8.21
C VAL A 141 -0.93 -6.01 6.98
N ARG A 142 -1.72 -6.50 6.03
CA ARG A 142 -2.02 -5.80 4.78
C ARG A 142 -3.47 -6.00 4.38
N SER A 143 -4.13 -4.92 4.02
CA SER A 143 -5.44 -4.99 3.38
C SER A 143 -5.31 -5.31 1.89
N ARG A 144 -6.22 -6.12 1.39
CA ARG A 144 -6.53 -6.24 -0.04
C ARG A 144 -7.82 -5.48 -0.29
N VAL A 145 -7.76 -4.50 -1.19
CA VAL A 145 -8.92 -3.71 -1.60
C VAL A 145 -9.23 -4.04 -3.04
N THR A 146 -10.51 -4.25 -3.36
CA THR A 146 -10.99 -4.44 -4.72
C THR A 146 -12.12 -3.47 -5.03
N LEU A 147 -12.19 -3.01 -6.26
CA LEU A 147 -13.27 -2.22 -6.82
C LEU A 147 -13.85 -3.01 -8.00
N ASP A 148 -15.12 -3.38 -7.91
CA ASP A 148 -15.79 -4.26 -8.89
C ASP A 148 -15.03 -5.57 -9.15
N GLY A 149 -14.39 -6.11 -8.11
CA GLY A 149 -13.57 -7.32 -8.18
C GLY A 149 -12.15 -7.12 -8.73
N ILE A 150 -11.80 -5.92 -9.20
CA ILE A 150 -10.46 -5.58 -9.70
C ILE A 150 -9.62 -5.02 -8.54
N PRO A 151 -8.35 -5.45 -8.35
CA PRO A 151 -7.51 -4.95 -7.27
C PRO A 151 -7.31 -3.43 -7.31
N VAL A 152 -7.31 -2.80 -6.13
CA VAL A 152 -6.85 -1.43 -5.95
C VAL A 152 -5.45 -1.48 -5.33
N THR A 153 -4.49 -0.81 -5.96
CA THR A 153 -3.08 -0.81 -5.55
C THR A 153 -2.53 0.60 -5.46
N GLY A 154 -1.46 0.79 -4.67
CA GLY A 154 -0.76 2.05 -4.51
C GLY A 154 -0.61 2.54 -3.08
N PRO A 155 0.05 3.69 -2.89
CA PRO A 155 0.38 4.22 -1.57
C PRO A 155 -0.85 4.59 -0.73
N ARG A 156 -2.00 4.82 -1.38
CA ARG A 156 -3.27 5.13 -0.72
C ARG A 156 -4.26 3.96 -0.79
N ALA A 157 -3.77 2.73 -0.96
CA ALA A 157 -4.62 1.54 -1.00
C ALA A 157 -4.68 0.89 0.39
N GLY A 158 -5.76 1.20 1.13
CA GLY A 158 -6.15 0.46 2.32
C GLY A 158 -5.30 0.70 3.57
N VAL A 159 -5.11 -0.37 4.36
CA VAL A 159 -4.44 -0.39 5.67
C VAL A 159 -3.26 -1.35 5.64
N ASN A 160 -2.11 -0.90 6.12
CA ASN A 160 -0.91 -1.71 6.31
C ASN A 160 -0.35 -1.44 7.71
N ALA A 161 -0.03 -2.50 8.45
CA ALA A 161 0.59 -2.38 9.76
C ALA A 161 1.74 -3.38 9.91
N THR A 162 2.73 -3.03 10.72
CA THR A 162 3.85 -3.91 11.07
C THR A 162 3.95 -3.94 12.59
N PHE A 163 3.95 -5.14 13.16
CA PHE A 163 4.08 -5.39 14.60
C PHE A 163 5.40 -6.10 14.89
N LEU A 164 6.02 -5.77 16.02
CA LEU A 164 7.15 -6.53 16.56
C LEU A 164 6.59 -7.63 17.46
N ASP A 165 6.48 -7.36 18.75
CA ASP A 165 6.20 -8.31 19.82
C ASP A 165 4.92 -7.99 20.63
N ASP A 166 4.37 -6.79 20.49
CA ASP A 166 3.18 -6.34 21.20
C ASP A 166 2.11 -5.72 20.28
N ASP A 167 1.00 -5.28 20.87
CA ASP A 167 -0.16 -4.73 20.16
C ASP A 167 0.06 -3.30 19.64
N ARG A 168 1.28 -2.74 19.80
CA ARG A 168 1.62 -1.41 19.29
C ARG A 168 2.40 -1.57 17.98
N PRO A 169 1.84 -1.14 16.84
CA PRO A 169 2.51 -1.26 15.56
C PRO A 169 3.80 -0.43 15.55
N LEU A 170 4.88 -1.02 15.03
CA LEU A 170 6.10 -0.29 14.63
C LEU A 170 5.78 0.73 13.53
N ARG A 171 4.86 0.35 12.65
CA ARG A 171 4.39 1.20 11.55
C ARG A 171 2.93 0.91 11.29
N LEU A 172 2.16 1.96 11.08
CA LEU A 172 0.82 1.90 10.50
C LEU A 172 0.78 2.89 9.33
N MET A 173 0.21 2.46 8.21
CA MET A 173 -0.13 3.33 7.09
C MET A 173 -1.54 2.96 6.66
N ALA A 174 -2.48 3.85 6.89
CA ALA A 174 -3.87 3.59 6.66
C ALA A 174 -4.52 4.77 5.94
N THR A 175 -5.24 4.44 4.87
CA THR A 175 -6.01 5.42 4.11
C THR A 175 -7.37 5.64 4.76
N THR A 176 -7.97 6.80 4.64
CA THR A 176 -9.30 7.13 5.15
C THR A 176 -10.11 7.73 4.00
N TRP A 177 -11.01 6.92 3.44
CA TRP A 177 -11.95 7.35 2.40
C TRP A 177 -13.35 7.36 2.98
N ASP A 178 -14.01 8.51 2.93
CA ASP A 178 -15.40 8.65 3.35
C ASP A 178 -16.34 8.03 2.32
N ALA A 179 -16.01 8.14 1.03
CA ALA A 179 -16.81 7.58 -0.04
C ALA A 179 -15.98 7.21 -1.27
N VAL A 180 -16.46 6.18 -1.97
CA VAL A 180 -16.06 5.84 -3.34
C VAL A 180 -17.34 5.78 -4.19
N GLU A 181 -17.36 6.59 -5.24
CA GLU A 181 -18.55 6.80 -6.08
C GLU A 181 -18.19 6.59 -7.54
N LEU A 182 -19.13 6.10 -8.35
CA LEU A 182 -18.95 6.08 -9.80
C LEU A 182 -18.76 7.51 -10.31
N HIS A 183 -17.68 7.76 -11.04
CA HIS A 183 -17.45 9.03 -11.69
C HIS A 183 -17.99 9.02 -13.13
N HIS A 184 -17.55 8.05 -13.92
CA HIS A 184 -18.05 7.74 -15.26
C HIS A 184 -17.59 6.32 -15.67
N GLU A 185 -18.11 5.82 -16.78
CA GLU A 185 -17.59 4.63 -17.45
C GLU A 185 -16.71 5.03 -18.63
N ALA A 186 -15.60 4.33 -18.83
CA ALA A 186 -14.66 4.55 -19.93
C ALA A 186 -14.48 3.28 -20.77
N GLU A 187 -14.00 3.44 -22.00
CA GLU A 187 -13.60 2.29 -22.82
C GLU A 187 -12.33 1.66 -22.25
N LEU A 188 -12.35 0.35 -22.02
CA LEU A 188 -11.17 -0.40 -21.57
C LEU A 188 -10.21 -0.61 -22.75
N VAL A 189 -8.96 -0.20 -22.57
CA VAL A 189 -7.84 -0.66 -23.41
C VAL A 189 -7.55 -2.11 -23.07
N GLU A 190 -7.76 -3.00 -24.04
CA GLU A 190 -7.53 -4.43 -23.89
C GLU A 190 -6.05 -4.75 -23.64
N GLU A 191 -5.79 -5.86 -22.94
CA GLU A 191 -4.45 -6.26 -22.52
C GLU A 191 -3.44 -6.29 -23.68
N GLY A 192 -3.82 -6.88 -24.82
CA GLY A 192 -2.95 -7.01 -25.99
C GLY A 192 -2.47 -5.65 -26.52
N GLU A 193 -3.35 -4.65 -26.55
CA GLU A 193 -3.00 -3.29 -26.98
C GLU A 193 -2.08 -2.60 -25.98
N ALA A 194 -2.32 -2.78 -24.67
CA ALA A 194 -1.45 -2.26 -23.63
C ALA A 194 -0.03 -2.85 -23.73
N LEU A 195 0.08 -4.16 -23.96
CA LEU A 195 1.35 -4.86 -24.18
C LEU A 195 2.07 -4.35 -25.43
N GLU A 196 1.37 -4.19 -26.55
CA GLU A 196 1.93 -3.66 -27.79
C GLU A 196 2.53 -2.26 -27.59
N ARG A 197 1.79 -1.35 -26.93
CA ARG A 197 2.26 0.01 -26.61
C ARG A 197 3.54 -0.01 -25.77
N VAL A 198 3.60 -0.86 -24.74
CA VAL A 198 4.79 -0.98 -23.88
C VAL A 198 5.99 -1.52 -24.65
N LEU A 199 5.78 -2.58 -25.44
CA LEU A 199 6.85 -3.20 -26.22
C LEU A 199 7.36 -2.25 -27.31
N GLU A 200 6.48 -1.48 -27.96
CA GLU A 200 6.86 -0.44 -28.93
C GLU A 200 7.67 0.68 -28.28
N ALA A 201 7.22 1.22 -27.15
CA ALA A 201 7.98 2.21 -26.39
C ALA A 201 9.37 1.69 -25.95
N ALA A 202 9.47 0.39 -25.63
CA ALA A 202 10.73 -0.25 -25.30
C ALA A 202 11.63 -0.50 -26.52
N ARG A 203 11.08 -0.69 -27.73
CA ARG A 203 11.85 -0.86 -28.98
C ARG A 203 12.76 0.33 -29.27
N HIS A 204 12.35 1.56 -28.95
CA HIS A 204 13.19 2.75 -29.14
C HIS A 204 14.42 2.79 -28.22
N ARG A 205 14.51 1.90 -27.23
CA ARG A 205 15.71 1.71 -26.40
C ARG A 205 16.68 0.65 -26.96
N LYS A 206 16.26 -0.12 -27.99
CA LYS A 206 17.00 -1.28 -28.54
C LYS A 206 18.27 -0.93 -29.31
N ASP A 207 18.48 0.33 -29.70
CA ASP A 207 19.72 0.73 -30.40
C ASP A 207 20.99 0.59 -29.54
N ARG A 208 20.87 0.27 -28.24
CA ARG A 208 22.02 0.10 -27.34
C ARG A 208 22.43 -1.33 -27.00
N ARG A 209 21.72 -2.38 -27.45
CA ARG A 209 22.11 -3.81 -27.45
C ARG A 209 20.84 -4.64 -27.68
N GLY A 210 20.87 -5.58 -28.62
CA GLY A 210 19.75 -6.47 -28.96
C GLY A 210 19.24 -7.30 -27.78
N THR A 211 18.39 -6.69 -26.96
CA THR A 211 17.77 -7.31 -25.79
C THR A 211 16.31 -7.58 -26.09
N ASP A 212 15.97 -8.86 -26.16
CA ASP A 212 14.59 -9.31 -26.23
C ASP A 212 13.98 -9.29 -24.83
N LEU A 213 13.20 -8.25 -24.55
CA LEU A 213 12.42 -8.15 -23.32
C LEU A 213 11.31 -9.19 -23.34
N GLN A 214 11.12 -9.88 -22.22
CA GLN A 214 10.04 -10.84 -22.01
C GLN A 214 9.00 -10.23 -21.06
N VAL A 215 7.72 -10.41 -21.38
CA VAL A 215 6.62 -10.05 -20.47
C VAL A 215 6.52 -11.16 -19.42
N VAL A 216 6.72 -10.81 -18.15
CA VAL A 216 6.63 -11.75 -17.02
C VAL A 216 5.20 -11.82 -16.49
N SER A 217 4.57 -10.66 -16.33
CA SER A 217 3.21 -10.54 -15.84
C SER A 217 2.55 -9.28 -16.37
N SER A 218 1.22 -9.30 -16.40
CA SER A 218 0.36 -8.19 -16.79
C SER A 218 -0.90 -8.26 -15.92
N VAL A 219 -1.16 -7.20 -15.18
CA VAL A 219 -2.26 -7.15 -14.20
C VAL A 219 -3.03 -5.85 -14.34
N LEU A 220 -4.34 -5.96 -14.52
CA LEU A 220 -5.25 -4.82 -14.43
C LEU A 220 -5.53 -4.50 -12.96
N ALA A 221 -5.32 -3.25 -12.57
CA ALA A 221 -5.62 -2.77 -11.23
C ALA A 221 -5.98 -1.27 -11.23
N TYR A 222 -6.81 -0.85 -10.30
CA TYR A 222 -7.03 0.58 -10.01
C TYR A 222 -5.83 1.15 -9.26
N TRP A 223 -5.38 2.34 -9.66
CA TRP A 223 -4.22 2.97 -9.06
C TRP A 223 -4.60 4.10 -8.10
N ALA A 224 -4.42 3.88 -6.80
CA ALA A 224 -4.55 4.88 -5.75
C ALA A 224 -3.27 5.73 -5.64
N ALA A 225 -3.02 6.54 -6.67
CA ALA A 225 -1.86 7.44 -6.80
C ALA A 225 -1.75 8.45 -5.66
N PRO A 226 -0.58 9.05 -5.35
CA PRO A 226 -0.55 10.31 -4.61
C PRO A 226 -1.50 11.34 -5.24
N TYR A 227 -2.14 12.18 -4.42
CA TYR A 227 -3.04 13.21 -4.93
C TYR A 227 -2.24 14.30 -5.66
N GLU A 228 -2.64 14.62 -6.89
CA GLU A 228 -1.96 15.60 -7.76
C GLU A 228 -2.77 16.89 -7.96
N GLY A 229 -3.88 17.06 -7.23
CA GLY A 229 -4.82 18.16 -7.42
C GLY A 229 -6.00 17.77 -8.33
N GLY A 230 -7.15 18.43 -8.15
CA GLY A 230 -8.36 18.15 -8.92
C GLY A 230 -9.24 17.04 -8.31
N ALA A 231 -9.95 16.28 -9.15
CA ALA A 231 -10.75 15.16 -8.70
C ALA A 231 -9.82 13.99 -8.34
N ASP A 232 -10.02 13.41 -7.16
CA ASP A 232 -9.29 12.23 -6.73
C ASP A 232 -9.91 10.99 -7.35
N LEU A 233 -9.24 10.39 -8.34
CA LEU A 233 -9.78 9.30 -9.15
C LEU A 233 -9.01 8.00 -8.93
N LEU A 234 -9.74 6.89 -8.86
CA LEU A 234 -9.22 5.56 -9.06
C LEU A 234 -9.35 5.23 -10.55
N GLU A 235 -8.26 5.47 -11.27
CA GLU A 235 -8.17 5.13 -12.69
C GLU A 235 -7.61 3.70 -12.84
N PRO A 236 -8.20 2.87 -13.71
CA PRO A 236 -7.67 1.55 -13.98
C PRO A 236 -6.40 1.66 -14.81
N SER A 237 -5.43 0.80 -14.52
CA SER A 237 -4.13 0.77 -15.15
C SER A 237 -3.67 -0.68 -15.34
N TRP A 238 -2.95 -0.91 -16.44
CA TRP A 238 -2.17 -2.12 -16.66
C TRP A 238 -0.81 -1.96 -15.99
N PHE A 239 -0.48 -2.90 -15.11
CA PHE A 239 0.84 -3.07 -14.49
C PHE A 239 1.54 -4.23 -15.17
N ILE A 240 2.50 -3.92 -16.04
CA ILE A 240 3.19 -4.87 -16.90
C ILE A 240 4.63 -5.01 -16.41
N GLU A 241 5.00 -6.21 -15.98
CA GLU A 241 6.37 -6.54 -15.60
C GLU A 241 7.12 -7.10 -16.81
N LEU A 242 8.24 -6.46 -17.14
CA LEU A 242 9.15 -6.87 -18.19
C LEU A 242 10.44 -7.37 -17.57
N ALA A 243 10.99 -8.46 -18.08
CA ALA A 243 12.32 -8.96 -17.72
C ALA A 243 13.25 -8.96 -18.92
N HIS A 244 14.52 -8.67 -18.66
CA HIS A 244 15.58 -9.08 -19.57
C HIS A 244 15.74 -10.61 -19.53
N PRO A 245 16.23 -11.23 -20.62
CA PRO A 245 16.53 -12.66 -20.62
C PRO A 245 17.49 -13.02 -19.48
N SER A 246 17.37 -14.25 -18.99
CA SER A 246 18.36 -14.80 -18.05
C SER A 246 19.76 -14.73 -18.64
N ASP A 247 20.76 -14.57 -17.77
CA ASP A 247 22.17 -14.64 -18.19
C ASP A 247 22.59 -16.08 -18.55
N GLU A 248 23.83 -16.23 -19.03
CA GLU A 248 24.40 -17.53 -19.39
C GLU A 248 24.51 -18.53 -18.22
N PHE A 249 24.35 -18.05 -16.98
CA PHE A 249 24.37 -18.85 -15.75
C PHE A 249 22.96 -19.18 -15.24
N GLY A 250 21.91 -18.76 -15.95
CA GLY A 250 20.52 -18.97 -15.57
C GLY A 250 20.02 -18.03 -14.47
N ASN A 251 20.74 -16.94 -14.17
CA ASN A 251 20.24 -15.92 -13.25
C ASN A 251 19.19 -15.07 -13.95
N ASP A 252 18.09 -14.78 -13.25
CA ASP A 252 17.04 -13.87 -13.72
C ASP A 252 17.64 -12.52 -14.13
N GLY A 253 17.30 -12.07 -15.35
CA GLY A 253 17.65 -10.73 -15.81
C GLY A 253 16.92 -9.64 -15.01
N PRO A 254 17.40 -8.38 -15.09
CA PRO A 254 16.72 -7.25 -14.45
C PRO A 254 15.24 -7.16 -14.85
N LYS A 255 14.38 -6.89 -13.87
CA LYS A 255 12.93 -6.74 -14.04
C LYS A 255 12.53 -5.27 -13.92
N GLN A 256 11.57 -4.84 -14.72
CA GLN A 256 11.01 -3.50 -14.70
C GLN A 256 9.48 -3.58 -14.71
N LEU A 257 8.84 -2.92 -13.75
CA LEU A 257 7.40 -2.71 -13.75
C LEU A 257 7.05 -1.42 -14.51
N VAL A 258 6.14 -1.51 -15.46
CA VAL A 258 5.63 -0.39 -16.26
C VAL A 258 4.14 -0.24 -16.01
N ARG A 259 3.68 0.98 -15.72
CA ARG A 259 2.27 1.32 -15.57
C ARG A 259 1.78 2.02 -16.83
N VAL A 260 0.67 1.55 -17.41
CA VAL A 260 -0.01 2.19 -18.54
C VAL A 260 -1.49 2.37 -18.21
N GLY A 261 -2.06 3.54 -18.54
CA GLY A 261 -3.49 3.79 -18.34
C GLY A 261 -4.34 2.80 -19.14
N ALA A 262 -5.42 2.30 -18.54
CA ALA A 262 -6.30 1.31 -19.14
C ALA A 262 -7.57 1.90 -19.77
N THR A 263 -7.69 3.22 -19.87
CA THR A 263 -8.88 3.90 -20.44
C THR A 263 -8.55 4.71 -21.70
N ARG A 264 -9.56 4.92 -22.55
CA ARG A 264 -9.54 5.88 -23.67
C ARG A 264 -10.45 7.07 -23.40
#